data_AF-A0A6P0MGK9-F1
#
_entry.id   AF-A0A6P0MGK9-F1
#
_cell.length_a   1.000
_cell.length_b   1.000
_cell.length_c   1.000
_cell.angle_alpha   90.00
_cell.angle_beta   90.00
_cell.angle_gamma   90.00
#
_symmetry.space_group_name_H-M   'P 1'
#
loop_
_entity.id
_entity.type
_entity.pdbx_description
1 polymer ?
#
loop_
_entity_poly.entity_id
_entity_poly.type
_entity_poly.pdbx_seq_one_letter_code
_entity_poly.pdbx_strand_id
1 'polypeptide(L)'
;MMSSYQVKSVSELAERVSQNPQLAEDIKRDPVDTIRKIGSPLKTDRLIYRIVVSALGLTMLTTVIGATWLAVEDKPIPDILVGLGTGALGSLAGLLAPSPSKE
;
A
#
# COMPACT_ATOMS: atom_id res chain seq x y z
N MET A 1 -25.35 -14.30 -28.19
CA MET A 1 -25.21 -14.54 -26.73
C MET A 1 -24.25 -13.48 -26.19
N MET A 2 -24.77 -12.37 -25.64
CA MET A 2 -23.94 -11.25 -25.19
C MET A 2 -23.26 -11.61 -23.87
N SER A 3 -21.93 -11.64 -23.89
CA SER A 3 -21.08 -11.96 -22.74
C SER A 3 -21.15 -10.81 -21.72
N SER A 4 -21.71 -11.09 -20.55
CA SER A 4 -21.83 -10.17 -19.42
C SER A 4 -20.47 -9.97 -18.76
N TYR A 5 -19.78 -8.88 -19.09
CA TYR A 5 -18.63 -8.38 -18.33
C TYR A 5 -19.10 -7.89 -16.96
N GLN A 6 -19.01 -8.75 -15.95
CA GLN A 6 -19.24 -8.40 -14.55
C GLN A 6 -18.10 -7.51 -14.06
N VAL A 7 -18.28 -6.19 -14.19
CA VAL A 7 -17.43 -5.22 -13.52
C VAL A 7 -17.83 -5.24 -12.04
N LYS A 8 -17.03 -5.89 -11.17
CA LYS A 8 -17.34 -6.00 -9.72
C LYS A 8 -17.61 -4.65 -9.03
N SER A 9 -17.22 -3.52 -9.64
CA SER A 9 -17.33 -2.16 -9.09
C SER A 9 -18.53 -1.33 -9.59
N VAL A 10 -19.39 -1.82 -10.50
CA VAL A 10 -20.53 -0.98 -10.97
C VAL A 10 -21.61 -0.81 -9.92
N SER A 11 -21.81 -1.81 -9.06
CA SER A 11 -22.76 -1.74 -7.93
C SER A 11 -22.28 -0.73 -6.89
N GLU A 12 -20.98 -0.74 -6.58
CA GLU A 12 -20.36 0.21 -5.65
C GLU A 12 -20.35 1.64 -6.22
N LEU A 13 -20.11 1.79 -7.53
CA LEU A 13 -20.26 3.08 -8.21
C LEU A 13 -21.70 3.58 -8.15
N ALA A 14 -22.70 2.73 -8.38
CA ALA A 14 -24.11 3.09 -8.29
C ALA A 14 -24.50 3.55 -6.87
N GLU A 15 -23.94 2.91 -5.83
CA GLU A 15 -24.14 3.30 -4.44
C GLU A 15 -23.45 4.64 -4.10
N ARG A 16 -22.21 4.84 -4.54
CA ARG A 16 -21.50 6.12 -4.34
C ARG A 16 -22.19 7.29 -5.05
N VAL A 17 -22.80 7.03 -6.20
CA VAL A 17 -23.56 8.02 -6.98
C VAL A 17 -24.92 8.32 -6.32
N SER A 18 -25.58 7.33 -5.71
CA SER A 18 -26.83 7.57 -4.99
C SER A 18 -26.63 8.36 -3.70
N GLN A 19 -25.49 8.16 -3.02
CA GLN A 19 -25.16 8.85 -1.77
C GLN A 19 -24.56 10.25 -2.00
N ASN A 20 -24.04 10.56 -3.19
CA ASN A 20 -23.34 11.81 -3.45
C ASN A 20 -23.95 12.56 -4.66
N PRO A 21 -24.84 13.55 -4.42
CA PRO A 21 -25.53 14.29 -5.47
C PRO A 21 -24.58 15.00 -6.45
N GLN A 22 -23.42 15.45 -5.98
CA GLN A 22 -22.42 16.10 -6.82
C GLN A 22 -21.77 15.13 -7.81
N LEU A 23 -21.49 13.88 -7.38
CA LEU A 23 -21.00 12.84 -8.29
C LEU A 23 -22.02 12.51 -9.38
N ALA A 24 -23.31 12.48 -9.04
CA ALA A 24 -24.37 12.25 -10.02
C ALA A 24 -24.44 13.37 -11.07
N GLU A 25 -24.19 14.62 -10.65
CA GLU A 25 -24.16 15.77 -11.53
C GLU A 25 -22.91 15.80 -12.42
N ASP A 26 -21.74 15.47 -11.87
CA ASP A 26 -20.48 15.36 -12.61
C ASP A 26 -20.53 14.24 -13.66
N ILE A 27 -21.12 13.09 -13.34
CA ILE A 27 -21.33 11.98 -14.30
C ILE A 27 -22.30 12.39 -15.42
N LYS A 28 -23.35 13.17 -15.11
CA LYS A 28 -24.28 13.68 -16.14
C LYS A 28 -23.60 14.69 -17.07
N ARG A 29 -22.71 15.52 -16.55
CA ARG A 29 -21.99 16.53 -17.33
C ARG A 29 -20.91 15.90 -18.22
N ASP A 30 -20.10 15.01 -17.65
CA ASP A 30 -19.05 14.30 -18.37
C ASP A 30 -18.81 12.90 -17.78
N PRO A 31 -19.46 11.86 -18.32
CA PRO A 31 -19.40 10.52 -17.76
C PRO A 31 -18.02 9.87 -17.94
N VAL A 32 -17.30 10.18 -19.03
CA VAL A 32 -16.04 9.50 -19.36
C VAL A 32 -14.90 10.02 -18.49
N ASP A 33 -14.81 11.34 -18.32
CA ASP A 33 -13.74 11.97 -17.55
C ASP A 33 -13.91 11.72 -16.04
N THR A 34 -15.16 11.71 -15.57
CA THR A 34 -15.50 11.42 -14.17
C THR A 34 -15.14 9.97 -13.79
N ILE A 35 -15.47 8.98 -14.63
CA ILE A 35 -15.10 7.58 -14.39
C ILE A 35 -13.57 7.41 -14.39
N ARG A 36 -12.83 8.11 -15.26
CA ARG A 36 -11.36 8.09 -15.26
C ARG A 36 -10.76 8.64 -13.97
N LYS A 37 -11.32 9.72 -13.41
CA LYS A 37 -10.87 10.29 -12.14
C LYS A 37 -11.14 9.37 -10.95
N ILE A 38 -12.29 8.68 -10.95
CA ILE A 38 -12.63 7.70 -9.90
C ILE A 38 -11.79 6.43 -10.02
N GLY A 39 -11.49 5.98 -11.25
CA GLY A 39 -10.66 4.82 -11.52
C GLY A 39 -9.15 5.07 -11.43
N SER A 40 -8.73 6.33 -11.25
CA SER A 40 -7.32 6.66 -11.04
C SER A 40 -6.96 6.35 -9.59
N PRO A 41 -5.97 5.47 -9.33
CA PRO A 41 -5.52 5.20 -7.96
C PRO A 41 -5.09 6.51 -7.32
N LEU A 42 -5.60 6.78 -6.11
CA LEU A 42 -5.36 8.02 -5.40
C LEU A 42 -3.85 8.26 -5.30
N LYS A 43 -3.39 9.46 -5.71
CA LYS A 43 -2.00 9.91 -5.58
C LYS A 43 -1.43 9.79 -4.16
N THR A 44 -2.29 9.59 -3.16
CA THR A 44 -1.99 9.38 -1.75
C THR A 44 -1.08 8.17 -1.49
N ASP A 45 -1.14 7.12 -2.31
CA ASP A 45 -0.36 5.90 -2.07
C ASP A 45 1.16 6.14 -2.03
N ARG A 46 1.67 7.09 -2.82
CA ARG A 46 3.12 7.33 -2.90
C ARG A 46 3.71 7.90 -1.61
N LEU A 47 2.96 8.74 -0.91
CA LEU A 47 3.42 9.32 0.36
C LEU A 47 3.39 8.28 1.48
N ILE A 48 2.31 7.51 1.57
CA ILE A 48 2.17 6.43 2.54
C ILE A 48 3.28 5.40 2.31
N TYR A 49 3.46 4.96 1.07
CA TYR A 49 4.53 4.05 0.69
C TYR A 49 5.91 4.59 1.11
N ARG A 50 6.19 5.86 0.83
CA ARG A 50 7.48 6.48 1.18
C ARG A 50 7.70 6.54 2.69
N ILE A 51 6.68 6.90 3.47
CA ILE A 51 6.76 6.94 4.94
C ILE A 51 7.03 5.54 5.49
N VAL A 52 6.25 4.54 5.08
CA VAL A 52 6.37 3.16 5.56
C VAL A 52 7.74 2.57 5.22
N VAL A 53 8.17 2.69 3.96
CA VAL A 53 9.48 2.17 3.52
C VAL A 53 10.63 2.90 4.24
N SER A 54 10.54 4.21 4.42
CA SER A 54 11.58 4.96 5.14
C SER A 54 11.65 4.58 6.63
N ALA A 55 10.52 4.36 7.29
CA ALA A 55 10.47 3.96 8.70
C ALA A 55 10.99 2.53 8.89
N LEU A 56 10.60 1.59 8.02
CA LEU A 56 11.10 0.22 8.03
C LEU A 56 12.60 0.17 7.73
N GLY A 57 13.07 0.93 6.74
CA GLY A 57 14.49 1.02 6.41
C GLY A 57 15.31 1.63 7.55
N LEU A 58 14.80 2.67 8.22
CA LEU A 58 15.47 3.24 9.39
C LEU A 58 15.52 2.24 10.55
N THR A 59 14.43 1.51 10.80
CA THR A 59 14.37 0.45 11.83
C THR A 59 15.38 -0.65 11.54
N MET A 60 15.56 -1.02 10.27
CA MET A 60 16.57 -1.99 9.85
C MET A 60 18.00 -1.48 10.14
N LEU A 61 18.28 -0.22 9.81
CA LEU A 61 19.59 0.37 10.06
C LEU A 61 19.87 0.48 11.57
N THR A 62 18.90 0.91 12.37
CA THR A 62 19.09 1.03 13.83
C THR A 62 19.26 -0.32 14.51
N THR A 63 18.54 -1.35 14.08
CA THR A 63 18.71 -2.72 14.62
C THR A 63 20.08 -3.29 14.29
N VAL A 64 20.58 -3.11 13.05
CA VAL A 64 21.93 -3.55 12.67
C VAL A 64 23.00 -2.78 13.46
N ILE A 65 22.92 -1.45 13.51
CA ILE A 65 23.90 -0.63 14.25
C ILE A 65 23.89 -0.97 15.74
N GLY A 66 22.71 -1.11 16.34
CA GLY A 66 22.55 -1.49 17.75
C GLY A 66 23.09 -2.88 18.04
N ALA A 67 22.87 -3.85 17.15
CA ALA A 67 23.41 -5.20 17.26
C ALA A 67 24.94 -5.19 17.18
N THR A 68 25.51 -4.47 16.21
CA THR A 68 26.96 -4.34 16.04
C THR A 68 27.60 -3.69 17.27
N TRP A 69 27.00 -2.64 17.82
CA TRP A 69 27.51 -2.02 19.05
C TRP A 69 27.49 -3.01 20.22
N LEU A 70 26.35 -3.68 20.47
CA LEU A 70 26.27 -4.67 21.55
C LEU A 70 27.31 -5.79 21.40
N ALA A 71 27.56 -6.24 20.17
CA ALA A 71 28.56 -7.25 19.87
C ALA A 71 29.99 -6.78 20.17
N VAL A 72 30.32 -5.52 19.90
CA VAL A 72 31.63 -4.92 20.23
C VAL A 72 31.83 -4.82 21.75
N GLU A 73 30.75 -4.64 22.49
CA GLU A 73 30.76 -4.56 23.96
C GLU A 73 30.71 -5.95 24.65
N ASP A 74 30.81 -7.05 23.88
CA ASP A 74 30.63 -8.44 24.33
C ASP A 74 29.32 -8.69 25.10
N LYS A 75 28.28 -7.90 24.80
CA LYS A 75 26.96 -8.02 25.43
C LYS A 75 26.07 -8.95 24.61
N PRO A 76 25.22 -9.76 25.27
CA PRO A 76 24.26 -10.60 24.57
C PRO A 76 23.27 -9.72 23.79
N ILE A 77 23.09 -10.03 22.51
CA ILE A 77 22.12 -9.36 21.64
C ILE A 77 20.72 -9.84 22.03
N PRO A 78 19.78 -8.96 22.43
CA PRO A 78 18.43 -9.36 22.79
C PRO A 78 17.68 -9.96 21.60
N ASP A 79 16.93 -11.03 21.82
CA ASP A 79 16.10 -11.67 20.79
C ASP A 79 15.07 -10.70 20.18
N ILE A 80 14.59 -9.73 20.96
CA ILE A 80 13.68 -8.68 20.49
C ILE A 80 14.33 -7.84 19.40
N LEU A 81 15.64 -7.56 19.51
CA LEU A 81 16.38 -6.78 18.51
C LEU A 81 16.47 -7.54 17.19
N VAL A 82 16.74 -8.85 17.26
CA VAL A 82 16.78 -9.75 16.10
C VAL A 82 15.39 -9.91 15.48
N GLY A 83 14.35 -10.04 16.33
CA GLY A 83 12.95 -10.10 15.91
C GLY A 83 12.49 -8.84 15.17
N LEU A 84 12.90 -7.67 15.63
CA LEU A 84 12.62 -6.40 14.95
C LEU A 84 13.30 -6.33 13.57
N GLY A 85 14.57 -6.74 13.47
CA GLY A 85 15.29 -6.78 12.20
C GLY A 85 14.67 -7.73 11.19
N THR A 86 14.30 -8.95 11.63
CA THR A 86 13.67 -9.95 10.75
C THR A 86 12.27 -9.53 10.32
N GLY A 87 11.47 -8.94 11.22
CA GLY A 87 10.16 -8.37 10.89
C GLY A 87 10.24 -7.20 9.90
N ALA A 88 11.22 -6.31 10.06
CA ALA A 88 11.46 -5.21 9.12
C ALA A 88 11.87 -5.73 7.73
N LEU A 89 12.80 -6.70 7.66
CA LEU A 89 13.19 -7.36 6.42
C LEU A 89 12.02 -8.02 5.70
N GLY A 90 11.21 -8.80 6.42
CA GLY A 90 10.05 -9.49 5.85
C GLY A 90 9.00 -8.51 5.31
N SER A 91 8.78 -7.40 6.02
CA SER A 91 7.85 -6.35 5.58
C SER A 91 8.34 -5.64 4.32
N LEU A 92 9.64 -5.33 4.22
CA LEU A 92 10.24 -4.75 3.01
C LEU A 92 10.18 -5.73 1.83
N ALA A 93 10.46 -7.01 2.06
CA ALA A 93 10.34 -8.05 1.03
C ALA A 93 8.89 -8.17 0.54
N GLY A 94 7.91 -8.13 1.45
CA GLY A 94 6.49 -8.15 1.09
C GLY A 94 6.03 -6.91 0.32
N LEU A 95 6.49 -5.71 0.69
CA LEU A 95 6.16 -4.46 0.00
C LEU A 95 6.80 -4.35 -1.39
N LEU A 96 7.97 -4.94 -1.58
CA LEU A 96 8.72 -4.90 -2.84
C LEU A 96 8.46 -6.13 -3.72
N ALA A 97 7.72 -7.13 -3.22
CA ALA A 97 7.36 -8.29 -4.00
C ALA A 97 6.51 -7.87 -5.22
N PRO A 98 6.85 -8.33 -6.43
CA PRO A 98 6.04 -8.03 -7.60
C PRO A 98 4.64 -8.59 -7.40
N SER A 99 3.61 -7.80 -7.70
CA SER A 99 2.24 -8.29 -7.69
C SER A 99 2.12 -9.47 -8.66
N PRO A 100 1.45 -10.56 -8.27
CA PRO A 100 1.32 -11.73 -9.14
C PRO A 100 0.65 -11.32 -10.45
N SER A 101 1.42 -11.36 -11.53
CA SER A 101 0.90 -11.21 -12.90
C SER A 101 0.00 -12.41 -13.16
N LYS A 102 -1.29 -12.15 -13.39
CA LYS A 102 -2.21 -13.18 -13.88
C LYS A 102 -1.79 -13.54 -15.30
N GLU A 103 -1.28 -14.75 -15.48
CA GLU A 103 -1.38 -15.47 -16.76
C GLU A 103 -2.83 -15.88 -17.04
#